data_AF-A0A233S258-F1
#
_entry.id   AF-A0A233S258-F1
#
_cell.length_a   1.000
_cell.length_b   1.000
_cell.length_c   1.000
_cell.angle_alpha   90.00
_cell.angle_beta   90.00
_cell.angle_gamma   90.00
#
_symmetry.space_group_name_H-M   'P 1'
#
loop_
_entity.id
_entity.type
_entity.pdbx_description
1 polymer ?
#
loop_
_entity_poly.entity_id
_entity_poly.type
_entity_poly.pdbx_seq_one_letter_code
_entity_poly.pdbx_strand_id
1 'polypeptide(L)'
;MAATICWRTAPTRSRSVAIGGYGRYSAIRDWDLGDVYRRDLRPAPAEKLSGIGRWMYETAVCDGEDVLANGIAHLFGEAECPSCASVFNIADEYTAANCPVLR
;
A
#
# COMPACT_ATOMS: atom_id res chain seq x y z
N MET A 1 5.01 12.82 -1.51
CA MET A 1 3.77 12.20 -2.05
C MET A 1 3.07 11.43 -0.95
N ALA A 2 1.73 11.43 -0.92
CA ALA A 2 0.93 10.57 -0.05
C ALA A 2 -0.08 9.81 -0.91
N ALA A 3 0.10 8.50 -1.03
CA ALA A 3 -0.88 7.62 -1.65
C ALA A 3 -1.77 7.06 -0.53
N THR A 4 -3.09 7.23 -0.66
CA THR A 4 -4.06 6.52 0.17
C THR A 4 -4.86 5.61 -0.75
N ILE A 5 -4.67 4.31 -0.61
CA ILE A 5 -5.45 3.30 -1.34
C ILE A 5 -6.59 2.88 -0.43
N CYS A 6 -7.83 3.09 -0.86
CA CYS A 6 -9.01 2.79 -0.07
C CYS A 6 -9.83 1.70 -0.76
N TRP A 7 -9.83 0.49 -0.21
CA TRP A 7 -10.70 -0.59 -0.67
C TRP A 7 -12.02 -0.54 0.09
N ARG A 8 -13.13 -0.42 -0.63
CA ARG A 8 -14.47 -0.41 -0.05
C ARG A 8 -14.96 -1.85 0.12
N THR A 9 -15.05 -2.31 1.36
CA THR A 9 -15.60 -3.63 1.70
C THR A 9 -17.04 -3.56 2.24
N ALA A 10 -17.54 -2.39 2.66
CA ALA A 10 -18.90 -2.18 3.21
C ALA A 10 -19.36 -0.70 3.10
N PRO A 11 -20.66 -0.37 3.29
CA PRO A 11 -21.18 1.00 3.13
C PRO A 11 -20.70 2.01 4.19
N THR A 12 -20.32 1.59 5.40
CA THR A 12 -19.96 2.49 6.52
C THR A 12 -18.52 2.35 7.03
N ARG A 13 -17.78 1.31 6.62
CA ARG A 13 -16.36 1.12 6.95
C ARG A 13 -15.61 0.61 5.72
N SER A 14 -14.51 1.27 5.39
CA SER A 14 -13.62 0.89 4.29
C SER A 14 -12.22 0.65 4.82
N ARG A 15 -11.46 -0.23 4.16
CA ARG A 15 -10.06 -0.44 4.51
C ARG A 15 -9.19 0.58 3.79
N SER A 16 -8.28 1.21 4.51
CA SER A 16 -7.28 2.13 3.95
C SER A 16 -5.87 1.56 4.05
N VAL A 17 -5.03 1.90 3.09
CA VAL A 17 -3.57 1.80 3.15
C VAL A 17 -3.02 3.19 2.87
N ALA A 18 -2.21 3.72 3.78
CA ALA A 18 -1.55 5.00 3.67
C ALA A 18 -0.05 4.79 3.46
N ILE A 19 0.51 5.42 2.43
CA ILE A 19 1.95 5.43 2.13
C ILE A 19 2.37 6.86 1.84
N GLY A 20 3.23 7.44 2.68
CA GLY A 20 3.83 8.75 2.44
C GLY A 20 3.93 9.61 3.69
N GLY A 21 3.63 10.90 3.56
CA GLY A 21 3.76 11.89 4.64
C GLY A 21 2.86 11.63 5.87
N TYR A 22 1.76 10.89 5.70
CA TYR A 22 0.87 10.50 6.80
C TYR A 22 1.30 9.22 7.53
N GLY A 23 2.34 8.54 7.04
CA GLY A 23 2.83 7.26 7.57
C GLY A 23 2.82 6.14 6.54
N ARG A 24 3.08 4.92 7.02
CA ARG A 24 3.07 3.67 6.24
C ARG A 24 2.28 2.62 7.02
N TYR A 25 0.97 2.62 6.86
CA TYR A 25 0.09 1.71 7.60
C TYR A 25 -1.10 1.25 6.77
N SER A 26 -1.76 0.20 7.24
CA SER A 26 -3.13 -0.13 6.87
C SER A 26 -4.06 0.08 8.07
N ALA A 27 -5.31 0.45 7.82
CA ALA A 27 -6.26 0.83 8.85
C ALA A 27 -7.71 0.55 8.43
N ILE A 28 -8.61 0.63 9.41
CA ILE A 28 -10.04 0.80 9.15
C ILE A 28 -10.27 2.30 9.06
N ARG A 29 -10.82 2.73 7.92
CA ARG A 29 -11.25 4.11 7.72
C ARG A 29 -12.68 4.27 8.24
N ASP A 30 -12.79 4.96 9.35
CA ASP A 30 -14.02 5.44 9.93
C ASP A 30 -14.28 6.88 9.45
N TRP A 31 -15.55 7.22 9.18
CA TRP A 31 -15.89 8.52 8.61
C TRP A 31 -15.71 9.67 9.60
N ASP A 32 -15.94 9.41 10.90
CA ASP A 32 -15.88 10.43 11.95
C ASP A 32 -14.51 10.44 12.65
N LEU A 33 -13.89 9.26 12.81
CA LEU A 33 -12.64 9.10 13.56
C LEU A 33 -11.38 9.01 12.68
N GLY A 34 -11.55 8.95 11.36
CA GLY A 34 -10.45 8.75 10.42
C GLY A 34 -9.88 7.33 10.45
N ASP A 35 -8.58 7.19 10.24
CA ASP A 35 -7.91 5.88 10.22
C ASP A 35 -7.65 5.35 11.64
N VAL A 36 -8.44 4.35 12.03
CA VAL A 36 -8.37 3.63 13.31
C VAL A 36 -7.81 2.22 13.13
N TYR A 37 -7.33 1.60 14.22
CA TYR A 37 -6.70 0.27 14.20
C TYR A 37 -5.54 0.15 13.21
N ARG A 38 -4.59 1.08 13.26
CA ARG A 38 -3.45 1.10 12.33
C ARG A 38 -2.52 -0.10 12.54
N ARG A 39 -2.06 -0.70 11.44
CA ARG A 39 -1.03 -1.74 11.37
C ARG A 39 0.06 -1.30 10.42
N ASP A 40 1.31 -1.33 10.87
CA ASP A 40 2.44 -0.92 10.03
C ASP A 40 2.56 -1.80 8.79
N LEU A 41 2.95 -1.17 7.68
CA LEU A 41 3.26 -1.87 6.44
C LEU A 41 4.64 -2.51 6.52
N ARG A 42 4.83 -3.59 5.77
CA ARG A 42 6.12 -4.25 5.62
C ARG A 42 6.66 -3.94 4.23
N PRO A 43 7.81 -3.24 4.10
CA PRO A 43 8.38 -2.97 2.81
C PRO A 43 8.83 -4.28 2.13
N ALA A 44 8.69 -4.35 0.82
CA ALA A 44 9.33 -5.39 0.03
C ALA A 44 10.85 -5.19 0.07
N PRO A 45 11.64 -6.26 0.25
CA PRO A 45 13.08 -6.18 0.07
C PRO A 45 13.38 -5.88 -1.41
N ALA A 46 14.40 -5.06 -1.66
CA ALA A 46 14.71 -4.56 -3.00
C ALA A 46 14.92 -5.68 -4.02
N GLU A 47 15.46 -6.81 -3.59
CA GLU A 47 15.75 -7.99 -4.40
C GLU A 47 14.48 -8.74 -4.85
N LYS A 48 13.35 -8.52 -4.16
CA LYS A 48 12.04 -9.10 -4.54
C LYS A 48 11.23 -8.18 -5.44
N LEU A 49 11.66 -6.93 -5.64
CA LEU A 49 11.02 -6.05 -6.62
C LEU A 49 11.30 -6.58 -8.02
N SER A 50 10.28 -6.56 -8.88
CA SER A 50 10.39 -7.00 -10.27
C SER A 50 9.63 -6.07 -11.20
N GLY A 51 9.89 -6.20 -12.51
CA GLY A 51 9.23 -5.41 -13.54
C GLY A 51 9.29 -3.91 -13.27
N ILE A 52 8.13 -3.25 -13.34
CA ILE A 52 8.01 -1.80 -13.15
C ILE A 52 8.35 -1.36 -11.72
N GLY A 53 8.06 -2.19 -10.71
CA GLY A 53 8.36 -1.88 -9.30
C GLY A 53 9.86 -1.75 -9.06
N ARG A 54 10.65 -2.67 -9.62
CA ARG A 54 12.11 -2.62 -9.56
C ARG A 54 12.65 -1.40 -10.29
N TRP A 55 12.18 -1.16 -11.51
CA TRP A 55 12.63 -0.02 -12.31
C TRP A 55 12.36 1.32 -11.61
N MET A 56 11.16 1.50 -11.02
CA MET A 56 10.84 2.70 -10.25
C MET A 56 11.75 2.86 -9.03
N TYR A 57 11.99 1.78 -8.28
CA TYR A 57 12.85 1.80 -7.10
C TYR A 57 14.30 2.16 -7.44
N GLU A 58 14.88 1.50 -8.44
CA GLU A 58 16.26 1.75 -8.89
C GLU A 58 16.42 3.18 -9.40
N THR A 59 15.44 3.70 -10.15
CA THR A 59 15.46 5.09 -10.63
C THR A 59 15.46 6.06 -9.45
N ALA A 60 14.56 5.87 -8.48
CA ALA A 60 14.51 6.73 -7.29
C ALA A 60 15.81 6.68 -6.47
N VAL A 61 16.44 5.49 -6.34
CA VAL A 61 17.74 5.36 -5.68
C VAL A 61 18.85 6.07 -6.45
N CYS A 62 18.90 5.90 -7.78
CA CYS A 62 19.88 6.56 -8.64
C CYS A 62 19.80 8.09 -8.54
N ASP A 63 18.60 8.63 -8.39
CA ASP A 63 18.35 10.07 -8.28
C ASP A 63 18.50 10.61 -6.84
N GLY A 64 18.79 9.74 -5.86
CA GLY A 64 18.93 10.13 -4.44
C GLY A 64 17.59 10.41 -3.72
N GLU A 65 16.48 9.97 -4.30
CA GLU A 65 15.12 10.19 -3.79
C GLU A 65 14.72 9.10 -2.77
N ASP A 66 15.41 9.07 -1.63
CA ASP A 66 15.25 8.02 -0.60
C ASP A 66 13.81 7.86 -0.09
N VAL A 67 13.09 8.97 0.07
CA VAL A 67 11.69 8.96 0.53
C VAL A 67 10.79 8.28 -0.50
N LEU A 68 11.05 8.50 -1.79
CA LEU A 68 10.31 7.89 -2.88
C LEU A 68 10.67 6.40 -3.00
N ALA A 69 11.95 6.05 -2.99
CA ALA A 69 12.42 4.66 -2.99
C ALA A 69 11.79 3.85 -1.84
N ASN A 70 11.77 4.44 -0.65
CA ASN A 70 11.11 3.83 0.51
C ASN A 70 9.59 3.68 0.31
N GLY A 71 8.93 4.68 -0.25
CA GLY A 71 7.50 4.61 -0.59
C GLY A 71 7.19 3.49 -1.59
N ILE A 72 8.02 3.33 -2.62
CA ILE A 72 7.91 2.27 -3.62
C ILE A 72 8.07 0.90 -2.96
N ALA A 73 9.07 0.72 -2.09
CA ALA A 73 9.25 -0.53 -1.35
C ALA A 73 8.02 -0.91 -0.52
N HIS A 74 7.34 0.05 0.11
CA HIS A 74 6.09 -0.21 0.82
C HIS A 74 4.90 -0.48 -0.12
N LEU A 75 4.83 0.18 -1.27
CA LEU A 75 3.76 -0.03 -2.25
C LEU A 75 3.76 -1.46 -2.81
N PHE A 76 4.94 -2.01 -3.07
CA PHE A 76 5.11 -3.40 -3.52
C PHE A 76 5.27 -4.40 -2.37
N GLY A 77 5.17 -3.92 -1.13
CA GLY A 77 5.26 -4.71 0.09
C GLY A 77 3.93 -5.31 0.54
N GLU A 78 3.88 -5.64 1.84
CA GLU A 78 2.75 -6.31 2.45
C GLU A 78 2.01 -5.41 3.45
N ALA A 79 0.71 -5.64 3.55
CA ALA A 79 -0.15 -5.08 4.57
C ALA A 79 -0.86 -6.19 5.35
N GLU A 80 -1.18 -5.93 6.62
CA GLU A 80 -1.94 -6.83 7.48
C GLU A 80 -3.36 -6.28 7.71
N CYS A 81 -4.40 -7.07 7.49
CA CYS A 81 -5.78 -6.66 7.70
C CYS A 81 -6.05 -6.32 9.17
N PRO A 82 -6.40 -5.07 9.51
CA PRO A 82 -6.72 -4.72 10.90
C PRO A 82 -7.96 -5.45 11.44
N SER A 83 -8.84 -5.95 10.56
CA SER A 83 -10.06 -6.67 10.95
C SER A 83 -9.88 -8.17 11.12
N CYS A 84 -9.08 -8.83 10.27
CA CYS A 84 -8.96 -10.30 10.26
C CYS A 84 -7.52 -10.83 10.27
N ALA A 85 -6.54 -9.96 10.42
CA ALA A 85 -5.10 -10.27 10.45
C ALA A 85 -4.55 -10.96 9.18
N SER A 86 -5.32 -11.03 8.08
CA SER A 86 -4.79 -11.56 6.81
C SER A 86 -3.70 -10.67 6.25
N VAL A 87 -2.62 -11.28 5.76
CA VAL A 87 -1.52 -10.57 5.10
C VAL A 87 -1.68 -10.70 3.59
N PHE A 88 -1.43 -9.62 2.85
CA PHE A 88 -1.55 -9.57 1.39
C PHE A 88 -0.57 -8.55 0.81
N ASN A 89 -0.23 -8.76 -0.45
CA ASN A 89 0.56 -7.80 -1.21
C ASN A 89 -0.34 -6.64 -1.68
N ILE A 90 0.10 -5.41 -1.43
CA ILE A 90 -0.68 -4.20 -1.70
C ILE A 90 -0.92 -4.01 -3.20
N ALA A 91 0.11 -4.20 -4.03
CA ALA A 91 0.03 -4.01 -5.47
C ALA A 91 -0.82 -5.08 -6.15
N ASP A 92 -0.71 -6.34 -5.70
CA ASP A 92 -1.52 -7.45 -6.22
C ASP A 92 -3.01 -7.24 -5.90
N GLU A 93 -3.33 -6.87 -4.66
CA GLU A 93 -4.71 -6.59 -4.24
C GLU A 93 -5.29 -5.36 -4.98
N TYR A 94 -4.49 -4.32 -5.20
CA TYR A 94 -4.91 -3.18 -6.01
C TYR A 94 -5.19 -3.61 -7.45
N THR A 95 -4.32 -4.42 -8.03
CA THR A 95 -4.47 -4.95 -9.39
C THR A 95 -5.74 -5.79 -9.50
N ALA A 96 -5.95 -6.72 -8.57
CA ALA A 96 -7.15 -7.57 -8.55
C ALA A 96 -8.45 -6.76 -8.44
N ALA A 97 -8.44 -5.67 -7.67
CA ALA A 97 -9.61 -4.81 -7.48
C ALA A 97 -9.89 -3.85 -8.66
N ASN A 98 -8.88 -3.51 -9.45
CA ASN A 98 -8.98 -2.46 -10.48
C ASN A 98 -8.77 -2.96 -11.92
N CYS A 99 -8.24 -4.17 -12.11
CA CYS A 99 -8.15 -4.76 -13.44
C CYS A 99 -9.57 -5.13 -13.93
N PRO A 100 -9.99 -4.63 -15.10
CA PRO A 100 -11.24 -5.05 -15.69
C PRO A 100 -11.18 -6.54 -16.01
N VAL A 101 -12.27 -7.26 -15.67
CA VAL A 101 -12.46 -8.64 -16.12
C VAL A 101 -12.67 -8.58 -17.63
N LEU A 102 -11.65 -8.91 -18.41
CA LEU A 102 -11.78 -9.15 -19.85
C LEU A 102 -12.75 -10.32 -20.02
N ARG A 103 -13.95 -10.01 -20.52
CA ARG A 103 -14.98 -10.98 -20.93
C ARG A 103 -14.92 -11.19 -22.43
#